data_AF-A0A645CXX7-F1
#
_entry.id   AF-A0A645CXX7-F1
#
_cell.length_a   1.000
_cell.length_b   1.000
_cell.length_c   1.000
_cell.angle_alpha   90.00
_cell.angle_beta   90.00
_cell.angle_gamma   90.00
#
_symmetry.space_group_name_H-M   'P 1'
#
loop_
_entity.id
_entity.type
_entity.pdbx_description
1 polymer ?
#
loop_
_entity_poly.entity_id
_entity_poly.type
_entity_poly.pdbx_seq_one_letter_code
_entity_poly.pdbx_strand_id
1 'polypeptide(L)'
;MDTSTHQIKYKIDNLKRSFDIHKDEDRVKFAKEASKIIKELKSAVEIDYYTKYLSNQIDISVESIKREVYGKNYNKINNSYKKFDKNKKEEKVIEKPKTITNGEKVVEENLIKIILEDKKLRDLILLKVDENDFILEESKEILNYIIKNKELDKITIDKIESLNICEEYLKDLKSISLDSMNLDDVKSIDEIIKNVKKNTLHEKMNRLLEEQKTLENNKNINDAKEVDGKIMEIALKIVEIRRMLQRL
;
A
#
# COMPACT_ATOMS: atom_id res chain seq x y z
N MET A 1 28.27 -10.72 38.55
CA MET A 1 28.03 -11.33 37.22
C MET A 1 29.22 -11.15 36.27
N ASP A 2 30.29 -10.41 36.63
CA ASP A 2 31.39 -10.08 35.70
C ASP A 2 32.55 -11.10 35.57
N THR A 3 32.63 -12.11 36.44
CA THR A 3 33.75 -13.06 36.44
C THR A 3 33.63 -14.12 35.33
N SER A 4 32.41 -14.51 34.96
CA SER A 4 32.16 -15.53 33.91
C SER A 4 32.45 -15.00 32.51
N THR A 5 32.21 -13.70 32.26
CA THR A 5 32.38 -13.11 30.94
C THR A 5 33.85 -13.05 30.50
N HIS A 6 34.73 -12.78 31.46
CA HIS A 6 36.17 -12.72 31.23
C HIS A 6 36.80 -14.10 31.00
N GLN A 7 36.23 -15.16 31.58
CA GLN A 7 36.76 -16.53 31.47
C GLN A 7 36.58 -17.11 30.06
N ILE A 8 35.44 -16.86 29.41
CA ILE A 8 35.17 -17.36 28.05
C ILE A 8 36.04 -16.66 27.02
N LYS A 9 36.16 -15.34 27.13
CA LYS A 9 37.06 -14.54 26.31
C LYS A 9 38.52 -15.03 26.43
N TYR A 10 38.98 -15.26 27.66
CA TYR A 10 40.31 -15.78 27.92
C TYR A 10 40.54 -17.18 27.30
N LYS A 11 39.56 -18.08 27.37
CA LYS A 11 39.64 -19.40 26.73
C LYS A 11 39.79 -19.30 25.21
N ILE A 12 39.01 -18.44 24.57
CA ILE A 12 39.07 -18.20 23.12
C ILE A 12 40.44 -17.61 22.73
N ASP A 13 40.90 -16.60 23.47
CA ASP A 13 42.19 -15.95 23.21
C ASP A 13 43.39 -16.87 23.48
N ASN A 14 43.30 -17.78 24.46
CA ASN A 14 44.35 -18.77 24.70
C ASN A 14 44.37 -19.84 23.59
N LEU A 15 43.20 -20.31 23.15
CA LEU A 15 43.08 -21.24 22.04
C LEU A 15 43.69 -20.65 20.76
N LYS A 16 43.52 -19.35 20.54
CA LYS A 16 44.06 -18.60 19.40
C LYS A 16 45.58 -18.73 19.27
N ARG A 17 46.31 -18.84 20.39
CA ARG A 17 47.78 -18.92 20.41
C ARG A 17 48.32 -20.21 19.78
N SER A 18 47.49 -21.24 19.66
CA SER A 18 47.86 -22.53 19.09
C SER A 18 47.63 -22.63 17.58
N PHE A 19 47.14 -21.57 16.93
CA PHE A 19 46.82 -21.55 15.51
C PHE A 19 47.42 -20.33 14.81
N ASP A 20 47.90 -20.52 13.58
CA ASP A 20 48.28 -19.39 12.73
C ASP A 20 47.06 -18.86 11.97
N ILE A 21 46.68 -17.64 12.27
CA ILE A 21 45.48 -16.98 11.71
C ILE A 21 45.78 -16.41 10.32
N HIS A 22 47.05 -16.35 9.91
CA HIS A 22 47.39 -15.98 8.55
C HIS A 22 47.24 -17.15 7.57
N LYS A 23 47.04 -18.38 8.07
CA LYS A 23 46.79 -19.58 7.26
C LYS A 23 45.31 -19.95 7.27
N ASP A 24 44.70 -20.01 6.09
CA ASP A 24 43.26 -20.28 5.89
C ASP A 24 42.76 -21.55 6.58
N GLU A 25 43.54 -22.63 6.50
CA GLU A 25 43.19 -23.90 7.13
C GLU A 25 43.10 -23.79 8.66
N ASP A 26 44.04 -23.07 9.26
CA ASP A 26 44.15 -22.95 10.70
C ASP A 26 43.18 -21.91 11.26
N ARG A 27 42.82 -20.88 10.46
CA ARG A 27 41.65 -20.02 10.72
C ARG A 27 40.36 -20.80 10.85
N VAL A 28 40.10 -21.71 9.90
CA VAL A 28 38.87 -22.52 9.90
C VAL A 28 38.87 -23.50 11.08
N LYS A 29 40.01 -24.13 11.40
CA LYS A 29 40.12 -25.02 12.57
C LYS A 29 39.89 -24.26 13.88
N PHE A 30 40.52 -23.09 14.03
CA PHE A 30 40.32 -22.23 15.19
C PHE A 30 38.86 -21.81 15.33
N ALA A 31 38.20 -21.39 14.25
CA ALA A 31 36.79 -21.02 14.26
C ALA A 31 35.89 -22.17 14.76
N LYS A 32 36.17 -23.41 14.32
CA LYS A 32 35.44 -24.61 14.75
C LYS A 32 35.64 -24.91 16.22
N GLU A 33 36.89 -24.90 16.70
CA GLU A 33 37.18 -25.18 18.11
C GLU A 33 36.64 -24.09 19.05
N ALA A 34 36.76 -22.81 18.66
CA ALA A 34 36.19 -21.70 19.43
C ALA A 34 34.65 -21.75 19.45
N SER A 35 34.01 -22.17 18.35
CA SER A 35 32.55 -22.34 18.28
C SER A 35 32.03 -23.42 19.24
N LYS A 36 32.82 -24.47 19.53
CA LYS A 36 32.46 -25.48 20.55
C LYS A 36 32.40 -24.87 21.95
N ILE A 37 33.35 -23.99 22.29
CA ILE A 37 33.36 -23.28 23.59
C ILE A 37 32.11 -22.40 23.72
N ILE A 38 31.76 -21.66 22.66
CA ILE A 38 30.58 -20.78 22.65
C ILE A 38 29.28 -21.61 22.76
N LYS A 39 29.25 -22.81 22.16
CA LYS A 39 28.08 -23.71 22.19
C LYS A 39 27.74 -24.25 23.57
N GLU A 40 28.69 -24.29 24.50
CA GLU A 40 28.45 -24.73 25.89
C GLU A 40 27.71 -23.67 26.73
N LEU A 41 27.61 -22.43 26.24
CA LEU A 41 26.93 -21.34 26.93
C LEU A 41 25.41 -21.54 26.92
N LYS A 42 24.76 -21.23 28.04
CA LYS A 42 23.30 -21.38 28.19
C LYS A 42 22.51 -20.13 27.78
N SER A 43 23.13 -18.95 27.82
CA SER A 43 22.46 -17.68 27.51
C SER A 43 22.60 -17.33 26.04
N ALA A 44 21.46 -17.13 25.37
CA ALA A 44 21.43 -16.70 23.96
C ALA A 44 22.14 -15.35 23.73
N VAL A 45 22.09 -14.46 24.72
CA VAL A 45 22.74 -13.15 24.66
C VAL A 45 24.26 -13.29 24.74
N GLU A 46 24.76 -14.18 25.60
CA GLU A 46 26.19 -14.46 25.70
C GLU A 46 26.69 -15.13 24.42
N ILE A 47 25.93 -16.09 23.87
CA ILE A 47 26.28 -16.73 22.59
C ILE A 47 26.43 -15.69 21.48
N ASP A 48 25.48 -14.76 21.35
CA ASP A 48 25.55 -13.72 20.31
C ASP A 48 26.75 -12.78 20.52
N TYR A 49 27.00 -12.37 21.76
CA TYR A 49 28.13 -11.53 22.13
C TYR A 49 29.49 -12.17 21.77
N TYR A 50 29.71 -13.43 22.15
CA TYR A 50 30.98 -14.11 21.84
C TYR A 50 31.10 -14.54 20.38
N THR A 51 29.99 -14.81 19.71
CA THR A 51 29.99 -15.07 18.26
C THR A 51 30.46 -13.83 17.50
N LYS A 52 29.98 -12.63 17.90
CA LYS A 52 30.45 -11.35 17.36
C LYS A 52 31.92 -11.09 17.70
N TYR A 53 32.33 -11.38 18.93
CA TYR A 53 33.74 -11.27 19.34
C TYR A 53 34.67 -12.14 18.49
N LEU A 54 34.31 -13.41 18.28
CA LEU A 54 35.09 -14.36 17.48
C LEU A 54 35.17 -13.92 16.01
N SER A 55 34.05 -13.52 15.42
CA SER A 55 33.95 -13.03 14.04
C SER A 55 34.95 -11.91 13.76
N ASN A 56 35.00 -10.93 14.66
CA ASN A 56 35.89 -9.77 14.55
C ASN A 56 37.38 -10.13 14.62
N GLN A 57 37.75 -11.29 15.18
CA GLN A 57 39.15 -11.67 15.33
C GLN A 57 39.74 -12.42 14.12
N ILE A 58 38.93 -13.06 13.29
CA ILE A 58 39.39 -14.00 12.25
C ILE A 58 38.80 -13.76 10.86
N ASP A 59 38.10 -12.63 10.69
CA ASP A 59 37.49 -12.21 9.41
C ASP A 59 36.58 -13.29 8.80
N ILE A 60 35.80 -13.96 9.66
CA ILE A 60 34.76 -14.91 9.27
C ILE A 60 33.42 -14.31 9.65
N SER A 61 32.44 -14.41 8.76
CA SER A 61 31.11 -13.84 9.00
C SER A 61 30.47 -14.38 10.29
N VAL A 62 29.83 -13.48 11.06
CA VAL A 62 29.06 -13.81 12.26
C VAL A 62 28.05 -14.92 11.96
N GLU A 63 27.42 -14.88 10.79
CA GLU A 63 26.43 -15.84 10.34
C GLU A 63 26.99 -17.26 10.15
N SER A 64 28.20 -17.37 9.60
CA SER A 64 28.90 -18.65 9.46
C SER A 64 29.23 -19.26 10.82
N ILE A 65 29.66 -18.44 11.78
CA ILE A 65 29.96 -18.89 13.15
C ILE A 65 28.67 -19.31 13.87
N LYS A 66 27.56 -18.56 13.71
CA LYS A 66 26.25 -18.94 14.25
C LYS A 66 25.81 -20.31 13.76
N ARG A 67 25.99 -20.61 12.47
CA ARG A 67 25.66 -21.94 11.92
C ARG A 67 26.49 -23.05 12.55
N GLU A 68 27.74 -22.79 12.91
CA GLU A 68 28.61 -23.76 13.60
C GLU A 68 28.17 -23.97 15.07
N VAL A 69 27.86 -22.87 15.78
CA VAL A 69 27.42 -22.91 17.19
C VAL A 69 26.05 -23.59 17.35
N TYR A 70 25.05 -23.16 16.57
CA TYR A 70 23.68 -23.68 16.64
C TYR A 70 23.46 -24.97 15.83
N GLY A 71 24.42 -25.33 14.96
CA GLY A 71 24.39 -26.55 14.14
C GLY A 71 23.18 -26.66 13.21
N LYS A 72 22.77 -27.91 12.91
CA LYS A 72 21.63 -28.26 12.02
C LYS A 72 20.27 -27.66 12.46
N ASN A 73 20.17 -27.08 13.66
CA ASN A 73 18.95 -26.45 14.17
C ASN A 73 18.84 -24.95 13.87
N TYR A 74 19.90 -24.31 13.35
CA TYR A 74 19.86 -22.89 13.00
C TYR A 74 18.75 -22.56 11.99
N ASN A 75 18.57 -23.41 10.97
CA ASN A 75 17.50 -23.25 9.97
C ASN A 75 16.12 -23.75 10.42
N LYS A 76 15.98 -24.39 11.59
CA LYS A 76 14.67 -24.83 12.12
C LYS A 76 13.89 -23.66 12.75
N ILE A 77 14.58 -22.67 13.31
CA ILE A 77 13.95 -21.47 13.91
C ILE A 77 13.40 -20.54 12.82
N ASN A 78 14.04 -20.48 11.63
CA ASN A 78 13.49 -19.74 10.49
C ASN A 78 12.44 -20.52 9.67
N ASN A 79 12.30 -21.83 9.88
CA ASN A 79 11.31 -22.66 9.18
C ASN A 79 10.04 -22.95 10.00
N SER A 80 9.96 -22.58 11.28
CA SER A 80 8.70 -22.63 12.04
C SER A 80 7.74 -21.53 11.62
N TYR A 81 8.24 -20.36 11.17
CA TYR A 81 7.41 -19.32 10.56
C TYR A 81 6.92 -19.68 9.15
N LYS A 82 7.57 -20.62 8.45
CA LYS A 82 7.15 -21.12 7.13
C LYS A 82 6.23 -22.35 7.18
N LYS A 83 5.97 -22.92 8.37
CA LYS A 83 5.10 -24.10 8.52
C LYS A 83 3.64 -23.77 8.84
N PHE A 84 3.33 -22.52 9.17
CA PHE A 84 1.93 -22.06 9.24
C PHE A 84 1.28 -21.92 7.85
N ASP A 85 2.06 -21.94 6.77
CA ASP A 85 1.54 -21.83 5.39
C ASP A 85 1.08 -23.16 4.76
N LYS A 86 1.38 -24.33 5.36
CA LYS A 86 1.08 -25.63 4.71
C LYS A 86 -0.27 -26.27 5.06
N ASN A 87 -1.03 -25.66 5.99
CA ASN A 87 -2.41 -26.06 6.31
C ASN A 87 -3.43 -24.98 5.91
N LYS A 88 -3.07 -24.00 5.08
CA LYS A 88 -4.08 -23.34 4.28
C LYS A 88 -4.53 -24.37 3.25
N LYS A 89 -5.81 -24.75 3.31
CA LYS A 89 -6.57 -25.21 2.13
C LYS A 89 -6.03 -24.47 0.93
N GLU A 90 -5.92 -25.12 -0.24
CA GLU A 90 -5.73 -24.42 -1.50
C GLU A 90 -6.74 -23.25 -1.55
N GLU A 91 -6.31 -22.09 -1.08
CA GLU A 91 -6.94 -20.83 -1.32
C GLU A 91 -6.71 -20.76 -2.81
N LYS A 92 -7.77 -21.10 -3.57
CA LYS A 92 -7.95 -20.64 -4.94
C LYS A 92 -7.23 -19.32 -4.96
N VAL A 93 -6.14 -19.23 -5.72
CA VAL A 93 -5.46 -17.95 -5.92
C VAL A 93 -6.62 -17.03 -6.21
N ILE A 94 -6.94 -16.15 -5.26
CA ILE A 94 -7.78 -15.02 -5.57
C ILE A 94 -6.79 -14.31 -6.47
N GLU A 95 -6.87 -14.61 -7.77
CA GLU A 95 -6.46 -13.69 -8.80
C GLU A 95 -6.92 -12.37 -8.22
N LYS A 96 -5.97 -11.49 -7.86
CA LYS A 96 -6.31 -10.13 -7.45
C LYS A 96 -7.43 -9.76 -8.40
N PRO A 97 -8.68 -9.53 -7.92
CA PRO A 97 -9.81 -9.35 -8.82
C PRO A 97 -9.30 -8.38 -9.84
N LYS A 98 -9.30 -8.76 -11.14
CA LYS A 98 -8.75 -7.94 -12.22
C LYS A 98 -9.06 -6.52 -11.82
N THR A 99 -8.03 -5.72 -11.49
CA THR A 99 -8.22 -4.35 -10.99
C THR A 99 -9.28 -3.81 -11.91
N ILE A 100 -10.47 -3.49 -11.39
CA ILE A 100 -11.58 -3.05 -12.24
C ILE A 100 -11.00 -1.86 -12.96
N THR A 101 -10.58 -2.09 -14.20
CA THR A 101 -10.11 -1.04 -15.08
C THR A 101 -11.33 -0.16 -15.18
N ASN A 102 -11.21 1.10 -14.72
CA ASN A 102 -12.33 2.02 -14.64
C ASN A 102 -13.37 1.78 -13.51
N GLY A 103 -12.95 1.31 -12.33
CA GLY A 103 -13.86 1.26 -11.16
C GLY A 103 -14.51 2.61 -10.82
N GLU A 104 -13.79 3.72 -11.02
CA GLU A 104 -14.31 5.08 -10.81
C GLU A 104 -15.43 5.43 -11.80
N LYS A 105 -15.23 5.08 -13.08
CA LYS A 105 -16.24 5.25 -14.14
C LYS A 105 -17.51 4.45 -13.84
N VAL A 106 -17.37 3.17 -13.46
CA VAL A 106 -18.53 2.33 -13.13
C VAL A 106 -19.36 2.92 -11.99
N VAL A 107 -18.71 3.49 -10.97
CA VAL A 107 -19.39 4.13 -9.84
C VAL A 107 -20.17 5.37 -10.31
N GLU A 108 -19.58 6.20 -11.16
CA GLU A 108 -20.28 7.38 -11.72
C GLU A 108 -21.44 6.99 -12.64
N GLU A 109 -21.23 6.04 -13.55
CA GLU A 109 -22.27 5.57 -14.47
C GLU A 109 -23.47 4.98 -13.72
N ASN A 110 -23.21 4.20 -12.66
CA ASN A 110 -24.26 3.68 -11.80
C ASN A 110 -25.04 4.82 -11.12
N LEU A 111 -24.36 5.85 -10.61
CA LEU A 111 -25.04 6.98 -9.99
C LEU A 111 -25.88 7.75 -11.02
N ILE A 112 -25.33 8.03 -12.19
CA ILE A 112 -26.05 8.69 -13.29
C ILE A 112 -27.27 7.88 -13.70
N LYS A 113 -27.14 6.56 -13.85
CA LYS A 113 -28.24 5.66 -14.17
C LYS A 113 -29.39 5.75 -13.16
N ILE A 114 -29.07 5.76 -11.86
CA ILE A 114 -30.06 5.94 -10.77
C ILE A 114 -30.78 7.28 -10.91
N ILE A 115 -30.03 8.37 -11.13
CA ILE A 115 -30.59 9.73 -11.29
C ILE A 115 -31.52 9.78 -12.51
N LEU A 116 -31.22 9.06 -13.59
CA LEU A 116 -32.04 9.04 -14.81
C LEU A 116 -33.37 8.31 -14.65
N GLU A 117 -33.37 7.19 -13.92
CA GLU A 117 -34.52 6.27 -13.84
C GLU A 117 -35.53 6.61 -12.73
N ASP A 118 -35.05 7.13 -11.58
CA ASP A 118 -35.91 7.42 -10.43
C ASP A 118 -35.88 8.91 -10.05
N LYS A 119 -37.02 9.58 -10.20
CA LYS A 119 -37.18 11.00 -9.85
C LYS A 119 -36.99 11.29 -8.36
N LYS A 120 -37.51 10.43 -7.48
CA LYS A 120 -37.42 10.65 -6.02
C LYS A 120 -35.97 10.56 -5.57
N LEU A 121 -35.26 9.54 -6.07
CA LEU A 121 -33.84 9.37 -5.78
C LEU A 121 -33.01 10.48 -6.40
N ARG A 122 -33.33 10.91 -7.64
CA ARG A 122 -32.73 12.10 -8.25
C ARG A 122 -32.80 13.30 -7.33
N ASP A 123 -33.98 13.64 -6.82
CA ASP A 123 -34.14 14.82 -5.96
C ASP A 123 -33.29 14.71 -4.69
N LEU A 124 -33.24 13.53 -4.06
CA LEU A 124 -32.40 13.28 -2.89
C LEU A 124 -30.90 13.35 -3.19
N ILE A 125 -30.47 12.78 -4.32
CA ILE A 125 -29.07 12.75 -4.74
C ILE A 125 -28.61 14.16 -5.10
N LEU A 126 -29.41 14.93 -5.84
CA LEU A 126 -29.10 16.31 -6.25
C LEU A 126 -29.02 17.29 -5.07
N LEU A 127 -29.50 16.93 -3.87
CA LEU A 127 -29.25 17.70 -2.64
C LEU A 127 -27.86 17.42 -2.04
N LYS A 128 -27.22 16.31 -2.42
CA LYS A 128 -25.97 15.82 -1.84
C LYS A 128 -24.78 15.93 -2.78
N VAL A 129 -24.98 15.98 -4.09
CA VAL A 129 -23.91 16.01 -5.09
C VAL A 129 -23.99 17.22 -6.02
N ASP A 130 -22.84 17.68 -6.49
CA ASP A 130 -22.72 18.71 -7.52
C ASP A 130 -21.79 18.27 -8.67
N GLU A 131 -21.69 19.10 -9.71
CA GLU A 131 -20.87 18.80 -10.90
C GLU A 131 -19.39 18.54 -10.57
N ASN A 132 -18.83 19.22 -9.55
CA ASN A 132 -17.44 19.11 -9.16
C ASN A 132 -17.13 17.84 -8.36
N ASP A 133 -18.16 17.06 -8.01
CA ASP A 133 -18.03 15.74 -7.39
C ASP A 133 -17.75 14.64 -8.43
N PHE A 134 -17.88 14.91 -9.73
CA PHE A 134 -17.63 13.95 -10.80
C PHE A 134 -16.27 14.19 -11.48
N ILE A 135 -15.62 13.12 -11.91
CA ILE A 135 -14.35 13.13 -12.67
C ILE A 135 -14.67 13.17 -14.17
N LEU A 136 -15.61 12.34 -14.64
CA LEU A 136 -15.89 12.20 -16.07
C LEU A 136 -16.69 13.39 -16.60
N GLU A 137 -16.27 13.91 -17.76
CA GLU A 137 -16.97 15.04 -18.40
C GLU A 137 -18.36 14.62 -18.89
N GLU A 138 -18.53 13.38 -19.35
CA GLU A 138 -19.82 12.84 -19.75
C GLU A 138 -20.83 12.85 -18.58
N SER A 139 -20.40 12.41 -17.40
CA SER A 139 -21.23 12.42 -16.19
C SER A 139 -21.64 13.85 -15.81
N LYS A 140 -20.73 14.81 -15.93
CA LYS A 140 -20.99 16.24 -15.67
C LYS A 140 -21.98 16.84 -16.66
N GLU A 141 -21.81 16.57 -17.94
CA GLU A 141 -22.73 17.04 -18.99
C GLU A 141 -24.15 16.52 -18.74
N ILE A 142 -24.28 15.23 -18.42
CA ILE A 142 -25.57 14.62 -18.09
C ILE A 142 -26.16 15.25 -16.83
N LEU A 143 -25.38 15.40 -15.76
CA LEU A 143 -25.85 16.02 -14.52
C LEU A 143 -26.36 17.45 -14.76
N ASN A 144 -25.61 18.26 -15.52
CA ASN A 144 -26.00 19.61 -15.88
C ASN A 144 -27.28 19.66 -16.70
N TYR A 145 -27.45 18.72 -17.63
CA TYR A 145 -28.69 18.57 -18.37
C TYR A 145 -29.87 18.22 -17.44
N ILE A 146 -29.68 17.30 -16.50
CA ILE A 146 -30.70 16.90 -15.52
C ILE A 146 -31.09 18.07 -14.62
N ILE A 147 -30.10 18.85 -14.14
CA ILE A 147 -30.33 20.04 -13.30
C ILE A 147 -31.16 21.09 -14.05
N LYS A 148 -30.94 21.27 -15.35
CA LYS A 148 -31.74 22.19 -16.20
C LYS A 148 -33.15 21.67 -16.49
N ASN A 149 -33.37 20.36 -16.39
CA ASN A 149 -34.63 19.70 -16.76
C ASN A 149 -35.27 18.94 -15.57
N LYS A 150 -35.13 19.46 -14.34
CA LYS A 150 -35.59 18.81 -13.10
C LYS A 150 -37.07 18.43 -13.09
N GLU A 151 -37.90 19.17 -13.81
CA GLU A 151 -39.35 18.95 -13.84
C GLU A 151 -39.75 17.63 -14.53
N LEU A 152 -38.88 17.05 -15.37
CA LEU A 152 -39.19 15.83 -16.12
C LEU A 152 -39.17 14.59 -15.22
N ASP A 153 -40.29 13.84 -15.19
CA ASP A 153 -40.44 12.61 -14.39
C ASP A 153 -39.45 11.50 -14.79
N LYS A 154 -39.15 11.37 -16.09
CA LYS A 154 -38.13 10.46 -16.61
C LYS A 154 -37.31 11.14 -17.69
N ILE A 155 -35.99 10.95 -17.64
CA ILE A 155 -35.06 11.43 -18.67
C ILE A 155 -34.53 10.18 -19.35
N THR A 156 -35.06 9.89 -20.55
CA THR A 156 -34.62 8.74 -21.35
C THR A 156 -33.24 9.01 -21.95
N ILE A 157 -32.46 7.94 -22.13
CA ILE A 157 -31.11 8.02 -22.71
C ILE A 157 -31.16 8.64 -24.12
N ASP A 158 -32.23 8.43 -24.89
CA ASP A 158 -32.40 9.00 -26.23
C ASP A 158 -32.46 10.56 -26.22
N LYS A 159 -32.84 11.18 -25.10
CA LYS A 159 -32.76 12.65 -24.95
C LYS A 159 -31.33 13.14 -24.69
N ILE A 160 -30.51 12.28 -24.12
CA ILE A 160 -29.11 12.51 -23.76
C ILE A 160 -28.17 12.21 -24.94
N GLU A 161 -28.61 11.40 -25.91
CA GLU A 161 -27.89 11.17 -27.18
C GLU A 161 -27.63 12.45 -28.00
N SER A 162 -28.38 13.52 -27.73
CA SER A 162 -28.17 14.84 -28.33
C SER A 162 -27.05 15.66 -27.70
N LEU A 163 -26.48 15.21 -26.58
CA LEU A 163 -25.34 15.82 -25.90
C LEU A 163 -24.01 15.32 -26.47
N ASN A 164 -22.91 15.98 -26.14
CA ASN A 164 -21.57 15.67 -26.66
C ASN A 164 -20.93 14.48 -25.93
N ILE A 165 -21.70 13.37 -25.82
CA ILE A 165 -21.33 12.19 -25.04
C ILE A 165 -20.84 11.09 -25.99
N CYS A 166 -19.75 10.44 -25.60
CA CYS A 166 -19.16 9.39 -26.42
C CYS A 166 -20.08 8.15 -26.50
N GLU A 167 -20.18 7.53 -27.67
CA GLU A 167 -21.07 6.36 -27.88
C GLU A 167 -20.78 5.19 -26.95
N GLU A 168 -19.51 5.01 -26.56
CA GLU A 168 -19.09 3.96 -25.63
C GLU A 168 -19.73 4.13 -24.25
N TYR A 169 -19.71 5.36 -23.72
CA TYR A 169 -20.33 5.69 -22.43
C TYR A 169 -21.85 5.47 -22.44
N LEU A 170 -22.52 5.81 -23.56
CA LEU A 170 -23.95 5.56 -23.71
C LEU A 170 -24.29 4.06 -23.76
N LYS A 171 -23.44 3.25 -24.41
CA LYS A 171 -23.59 1.78 -24.43
C LYS A 171 -23.43 1.21 -23.02
N ASP A 172 -22.44 1.69 -22.27
CA ASP A 172 -22.19 1.29 -20.90
C ASP A 172 -23.41 1.62 -20.02
N LEU A 173 -23.92 2.86 -20.06
CA LEU A 173 -25.15 3.27 -19.36
C LEU A 173 -26.39 2.43 -19.72
N LYS A 174 -26.54 2.05 -21.00
CA LYS A 174 -27.65 1.18 -21.45
C LYS A 174 -27.51 -0.25 -20.91
N SER A 175 -26.28 -0.72 -20.72
CA SER A 175 -25.99 -2.08 -20.24
C SER A 175 -26.16 -2.26 -18.73
N ILE A 176 -26.11 -1.17 -17.96
CA ILE A 176 -26.29 -1.22 -16.51
C ILE A 176 -27.74 -1.60 -16.19
N SER A 177 -27.92 -2.74 -15.53
CA SER A 177 -29.18 -3.15 -14.92
C SER A 177 -29.19 -2.77 -13.43
N LEU A 178 -30.19 -1.98 -13.04
CA LEU A 178 -30.45 -1.64 -11.64
C LEU A 178 -31.21 -2.73 -10.89
N ASP A 179 -31.64 -3.82 -11.55
CA ASP A 179 -32.47 -4.88 -10.96
C ASP A 179 -31.76 -5.61 -9.80
N SER A 180 -30.43 -5.57 -9.79
CA SER A 180 -29.59 -6.12 -8.74
C SER A 180 -29.32 -5.17 -7.58
N MET A 181 -29.67 -3.87 -7.71
CA MET A 181 -29.48 -2.86 -6.69
C MET A 181 -30.74 -2.70 -5.87
N ASN A 182 -30.60 -2.72 -4.55
CA ASN A 182 -31.70 -2.39 -3.66
C ASN A 182 -31.88 -0.86 -3.61
N LEU A 183 -32.60 -0.31 -4.58
CA LEU A 183 -32.84 1.13 -4.71
C LEU A 183 -33.70 1.71 -3.56
N ASP A 184 -34.41 0.86 -2.83
CA ASP A 184 -35.15 1.26 -1.63
C ASP A 184 -34.23 1.46 -0.41
N ASP A 185 -33.00 0.93 -0.46
CA ASP A 185 -32.00 1.15 0.59
C ASP A 185 -31.19 2.43 0.35
N VAL A 186 -31.66 3.51 0.98
CA VAL A 186 -30.99 4.82 0.99
C VAL A 186 -29.50 4.71 1.40
N LYS A 187 -29.13 3.74 2.24
CA LYS A 187 -27.71 3.56 2.65
C LYS A 187 -26.84 3.11 1.50
N SER A 188 -27.34 2.20 0.66
CA SER A 188 -26.63 1.73 -0.53
C SER A 188 -26.37 2.87 -1.51
N ILE A 189 -27.34 3.78 -1.68
CA ILE A 189 -27.19 4.99 -2.51
C ILE A 189 -26.20 5.97 -1.89
N ASP A 190 -26.26 6.17 -0.57
CA ASP A 190 -25.30 7.02 0.15
C ASP A 190 -23.87 6.49 0.03
N GLU A 191 -23.68 5.17 -0.01
CA GLU A 191 -22.37 4.57 -0.26
C GLU A 191 -21.87 4.83 -1.68
N ILE A 192 -22.74 4.75 -2.69
CA ILE A 192 -22.39 5.13 -4.08
C ILE A 192 -21.98 6.61 -4.13
N ILE A 193 -22.75 7.51 -3.51
CA ILE A 193 -22.43 8.94 -3.44
C ILE A 193 -21.07 9.17 -2.77
N LYS A 194 -20.81 8.50 -1.64
CA LYS A 194 -19.53 8.58 -0.95
C LYS A 194 -18.38 8.13 -1.84
N ASN A 195 -18.56 7.05 -2.59
CA ASN A 195 -17.55 6.53 -3.51
C ASN A 195 -17.27 7.51 -4.66
N VAL A 196 -18.28 8.13 -5.26
CA VAL A 196 -18.10 9.21 -6.27
C VAL A 196 -17.23 10.33 -5.71
N LYS A 197 -17.59 10.88 -4.53
CA LYS A 197 -16.82 11.96 -3.89
C LYS A 197 -15.39 11.54 -3.55
N LYS A 198 -15.23 10.32 -3.05
CA LYS A 198 -13.93 9.77 -2.68
C LYS A 198 -13.01 9.64 -3.89
N ASN A 199 -13.53 9.15 -5.02
CA ASN A 199 -12.76 9.03 -6.26
C ASN A 199 -12.28 10.41 -6.71
N THR A 200 -13.17 11.41 -6.72
CA THR A 200 -12.81 12.78 -7.11
C THR A 200 -11.75 13.40 -6.20
N LEU A 201 -11.83 13.17 -4.88
CA LEU A 201 -10.80 13.61 -3.95
C LEU A 201 -9.47 12.89 -4.17
N HIS A 202 -9.49 11.59 -4.47
CA HIS A 202 -8.28 10.84 -4.82
C HIS A 202 -7.64 11.38 -6.10
N GLU A 203 -8.42 11.65 -7.13
CA GLU A 203 -7.94 12.22 -8.40
C GLU A 203 -7.34 13.62 -8.20
N LYS A 204 -8.01 14.51 -7.45
CA LYS A 204 -7.47 15.82 -7.08
C LYS A 204 -6.15 15.71 -6.31
N MET A 205 -6.05 14.76 -5.37
CA MET A 205 -4.83 14.51 -4.61
C MET A 205 -3.69 13.99 -5.50
N ASN A 206 -3.99 13.07 -6.43
CA ASN A 206 -2.99 12.52 -7.35
C ASN A 206 -2.41 13.60 -8.27
N ARG A 207 -3.26 14.51 -8.79
CA ARG A 207 -2.81 15.66 -9.58
C ARG A 207 -1.87 16.57 -8.80
N LEU A 208 -2.21 16.87 -7.54
CA LEU A 208 -1.37 17.67 -6.66
C LEU A 208 -0.03 16.99 -6.33
N LEU A 209 -0.03 15.66 -6.14
CA LEU A 209 1.20 14.89 -5.90
C LEU A 209 2.12 14.91 -7.13
N GLU A 210 1.58 14.76 -8.33
CA GLU A 210 2.36 14.87 -9.56
C GLU A 210 2.86 16.31 -9.77
N GLU A 211 2.03 17.32 -9.52
CA GLU A 211 2.45 18.74 -9.57
C GLU A 211 3.61 19.00 -8.59
N GLN A 212 3.49 18.56 -7.34
CA GLN A 212 4.55 18.66 -6.34
C GLN A 212 5.85 18.03 -6.85
N LYS A 213 5.78 16.81 -7.40
CA LYS A 213 6.93 16.08 -7.92
C LYS A 213 7.58 16.80 -9.11
N THR A 214 6.78 17.38 -10.01
CA THR A 214 7.33 18.19 -11.13
C THR A 214 8.05 19.44 -10.64
N LEU A 215 7.50 20.13 -9.63
CA LEU A 215 8.14 21.30 -9.02
C LEU A 215 9.43 20.93 -8.29
N GLU A 216 9.45 19.82 -7.55
CA GLU A 216 10.65 19.30 -6.88
C GLU A 216 11.75 18.94 -7.90
N ASN A 217 11.40 18.33 -9.03
CA ASN A 217 12.36 18.00 -10.09
C ASN A 217 12.88 19.25 -10.80
N ASN A 218 12.05 20.27 -10.98
CA ASN A 218 12.41 21.54 -11.63
C ASN A 218 13.07 22.56 -10.69
N LYS A 219 13.20 22.24 -9.39
CA LYS A 219 13.84 23.10 -8.38
C LYS A 219 15.29 23.47 -8.71
N ASN A 220 15.97 22.69 -9.54
CA ASN A 220 17.32 22.97 -10.00
C ASN A 220 17.41 24.08 -11.08
N ILE A 221 16.29 24.60 -11.58
CA ILE A 221 16.23 25.53 -12.73
C ILE A 221 15.67 26.92 -12.33
N ASN A 222 14.82 27.01 -11.29
CA ASN A 222 14.10 28.23 -10.89
C ASN A 222 14.50 28.74 -9.49
N ASP A 223 14.08 29.96 -9.13
CA ASP A 223 14.30 30.55 -7.82
C ASP A 223 13.79 29.66 -6.67
N ALA A 224 14.73 29.02 -5.96
CA ALA A 224 14.45 27.98 -4.97
C ALA A 224 13.44 28.40 -3.87
N LYS A 225 13.43 29.69 -3.50
CA LYS A 225 12.50 30.22 -2.48
C LYS A 225 11.04 30.27 -2.94
N GLU A 226 10.79 30.60 -4.21
CA GLU A 226 9.43 30.65 -4.75
C GLU A 226 8.87 29.24 -4.94
N VAL A 227 9.72 28.31 -5.41
CA VAL A 227 9.37 26.90 -5.57
C VAL A 227 9.02 26.26 -4.23
N ASP A 228 9.77 26.54 -3.17
CA ASP A 228 9.49 26.02 -1.82
C ASP A 228 8.14 26.53 -1.26
N GLY A 229 7.77 27.78 -1.55
CA GLY A 229 6.46 28.32 -1.19
C GLY A 229 5.30 27.56 -1.86
N LYS A 230 5.42 27.29 -3.17
CA LYS A 230 4.41 26.53 -3.94
C LYS A 230 4.28 25.08 -3.46
N ILE A 231 5.41 24.41 -3.18
CA ILE A 231 5.41 23.05 -2.63
C ILE A 231 4.69 23.00 -1.28
N MET A 232 4.94 23.98 -0.40
CA MET A 232 4.22 24.08 0.88
C MET A 232 2.71 24.25 0.69
N GLU A 233 2.28 25.12 -0.24
CA GLU A 233 0.85 25.32 -0.53
C GLU A 233 0.20 24.03 -1.02
N ILE A 234 0.86 23.30 -1.92
CA ILE A 234 0.38 22.00 -2.41
C ILE A 234 0.29 20.98 -1.27
N ALA A 235 1.29 20.93 -0.38
CA ALA A 235 1.28 20.04 0.78
C ALA A 235 0.10 20.33 1.72
N LEU A 236 -0.23 21.60 1.96
CA LEU A 236 -1.40 21.99 2.74
C LEU A 236 -2.70 21.51 2.09
N LYS A 237 -2.87 21.70 0.77
CA LYS A 237 -4.03 21.20 0.02
C LYS A 237 -4.16 19.67 0.11
N ILE A 238 -3.06 18.93 0.00
CA ILE A 238 -3.05 17.47 0.16
C ILE A 238 -3.51 17.06 1.57
N VAL A 239 -3.06 17.76 2.62
CA VAL A 239 -3.49 17.49 3.99
C VAL A 239 -4.98 17.76 4.18
N GLU A 240 -5.50 18.83 3.59
CA GLU A 240 -6.94 19.12 3.60
C GLU A 240 -7.76 18.03 2.91
N ILE A 241 -7.34 17.58 1.72
CA ILE A 241 -8.00 16.48 1.01
C ILE A 241 -7.98 15.20 1.85
N ARG A 242 -6.87 14.86 2.51
CA ARG A 242 -6.80 13.70 3.42
C ARG A 242 -7.79 13.81 4.58
N ARG A 243 -7.98 15.01 5.15
CA ARG A 243 -8.98 15.24 6.21
C ARG A 243 -10.40 15.09 5.67
N MET A 244 -10.68 15.55 4.45
CA MET A 244 -11.99 15.37 3.81
C MET A 244 -12.28 13.88 3.57
N LEU A 245 -11.30 13.12 3.05
CA LEU A 245 -11.39 11.68 2.84
C LEU A 245 -11.67 10.90 4.13
N GLN A 246 -11.16 11.35 5.28
CA GLN A 246 -11.43 10.73 6.59
C GLN A 246 -12.84 10.98 7.14
N ARG A 247 -13.53 12.00 6.64
CA ARG A 247 -14.87 12.40 7.11
C ARG A 247 -16.02 11.79 6.31
N LEU A 248 -15.72 11.26 5.12
CA LEU A 248 -16.67 10.53 4.26
C LEU A 248 -16.85 9.09 4.76
#